data_AF-A0A3S3QFY3-F1
#
_entry.id   AF-A0A3S3QFY3-F1
#
_cell.length_a   1.000
_cell.length_b   1.000
_cell.length_c   1.000
_cell.angle_alpha   90.00
_cell.angle_beta   90.00
_cell.angle_gamma   90.00
#
_symmetry.space_group_name_H-M   'P 1'
#
loop_
_entity.id
_entity.type
_entity.pdbx_description
1 polymer ?
#
loop_
_entity_poly.entity_id
_entity_poly.type
_entity_poly.pdbx_seq_one_letter_code
_entity_poly.pdbx_strand_id
1 'polypeptide(L)'
;MLEIHQAGNLVKQFEALRKGGKKERDILLRAETIMTRLQQNPLDEKAECRRTYNGEFRLKDCRKYSLSCGFRLIGLKRENRLIFTYIGSHDDCQRWIENNRSCLDAIESVPLSPDFVGRAAGQESDNEAVHQATHHFSEDEYETQLMEQVDEHLLREVFPAFARESV
;
A
#
# COMPACT_ATOMS: atom_id res chain seq x y z
N MET A 1 19.08 6.52 -13.26
CA MET A 1 18.42 7.24 -12.14
C MET A 1 16.95 6.88 -12.20
N LEU A 2 16.42 6.13 -11.23
CA LEU A 2 15.05 5.61 -11.33
C LEU A 2 14.03 6.76 -11.37
N GLU A 3 13.21 6.82 -12.42
CA GLU A 3 12.16 7.81 -12.58
C GLU A 3 10.82 7.27 -12.06
N ILE A 4 10.08 8.09 -11.32
CA ILE A 4 8.75 7.72 -10.83
C ILE A 4 7.69 8.20 -11.80
N HIS A 5 6.82 7.29 -12.21
CA HIS A 5 5.76 7.52 -13.18
C HIS A 5 4.39 7.11 -12.60
N GLN A 6 3.33 7.67 -13.16
CA GLN A 6 1.96 7.26 -12.90
C GLN A 6 1.20 6.99 -14.21
N ALA A 7 0.35 5.97 -14.21
CA ALA A 7 -0.55 5.69 -15.31
C ALA A 7 -1.82 6.55 -15.22
N GLY A 8 -2.42 6.90 -16.36
CA GLY A 8 -3.59 7.78 -16.39
C GLY A 8 -4.83 7.21 -15.68
N ASN A 9 -4.96 5.89 -15.62
CA ASN A 9 -6.01 5.21 -14.85
C ASN A 9 -5.82 5.38 -13.34
N LEU A 10 -4.59 5.48 -12.84
CA LEU A 10 -4.30 5.70 -11.42
C LEU A 10 -4.80 7.06 -10.97
N VAL A 11 -4.61 8.09 -11.79
CA VAL A 11 -5.12 9.45 -11.52
C VAL A 11 -6.64 9.43 -11.31
N LYS A 12 -7.38 8.71 -12.16
CA LYS A 12 -8.84 8.57 -12.01
C LYS A 12 -9.23 7.83 -10.73
N GLN A 13 -8.47 6.81 -10.34
CA GLN A 13 -8.69 6.08 -9.09
C GLN A 13 -8.43 6.96 -7.86
N PHE A 14 -7.39 7.80 -7.90
CA PHE A 14 -7.09 8.76 -6.84
C PHE A 14 -8.23 9.79 -6.70
N GLU A 15 -8.74 10.32 -7.81
CA GLU A 15 -9.92 11.20 -7.81
C GLU A 15 -11.17 10.53 -7.22
N ALA A 16 -11.37 9.24 -7.48
CA ALA A 16 -12.48 8.49 -6.87
C ALA A 16 -12.29 8.35 -5.35
N LEU A 17 -11.08 8.00 -4.88
CA LEU A 17 -10.77 7.90 -3.46
C LEU A 17 -10.89 9.25 -2.73
N ARG A 18 -10.54 10.37 -3.39
CA ARG A 18 -10.72 11.74 -2.84
C ARG A 18 -12.18 12.05 -2.51
N LYS A 19 -13.11 11.53 -3.31
CA LYS A 19 -14.55 11.70 -3.12
C LYS A 19 -15.16 10.68 -2.14
N GLY A 20 -14.37 9.74 -1.67
CA GLY A 20 -14.78 8.70 -0.73
C GLY A 20 -14.87 9.18 0.73
N GLY A 21 -15.03 8.21 1.63
CA GLY A 21 -15.10 8.43 3.07
C GLY A 21 -13.74 8.71 3.72
N LYS A 22 -13.69 8.59 5.05
CA LYS A 22 -12.45 8.79 5.81
C LYS A 22 -11.38 7.74 5.44
N LYS A 23 -11.78 6.47 5.35
CA LYS A 23 -10.87 5.35 5.07
C LYS A 23 -10.18 5.52 3.70
N GLU A 24 -10.95 5.89 2.68
CA GLU A 24 -10.46 6.11 1.32
C GLU A 24 -9.46 7.27 1.25
N ARG A 25 -9.71 8.34 2.01
CA ARG A 25 -8.78 9.46 2.14
C ARG A 25 -7.50 9.08 2.86
N ASP A 26 -7.58 8.25 3.90
CA ASP A 26 -6.39 7.75 4.63
C ASP A 26 -5.54 6.83 3.75
N ILE A 27 -6.18 5.95 2.96
CA ILE A 27 -5.54 5.08 1.96
C ILE A 27 -4.82 5.94 0.91
N LEU A 28 -5.49 6.96 0.39
CA LEU A 28 -4.93 7.88 -0.60
C LEU A 28 -3.70 8.62 -0.04
N LEU A 29 -3.80 9.16 1.18
CA LEU A 29 -2.69 9.88 1.82
C LEU A 29 -1.45 8.98 1.96
N ARG A 30 -1.66 7.72 2.35
CA ARG A 30 -0.57 6.74 2.45
C ARG A 30 0.06 6.44 1.08
N ALA A 31 -0.75 6.32 0.03
CA ALA A 31 -0.27 6.08 -1.33
C ALA A 31 0.55 7.29 -1.84
N GLU A 32 0.03 8.51 -1.69
CA GLU A 32 0.74 9.74 -2.06
C GLU A 32 2.07 9.86 -1.30
N THR A 33 2.09 9.56 -0.01
CA THR A 33 3.31 9.59 0.81
C THR A 33 4.38 8.64 0.27
N ILE A 34 4.01 7.42 -0.10
CA ILE A 34 4.94 6.43 -0.67
C ILE A 34 5.50 6.93 -2.01
N MET A 35 4.63 7.45 -2.88
CA MET A 35 5.02 7.96 -4.19
C MET A 35 5.96 9.17 -4.07
N THR A 36 5.66 10.13 -3.18
CA THR A 36 6.51 11.30 -2.93
C THR A 36 7.87 10.89 -2.34
N ARG A 37 7.91 9.97 -1.36
CA ARG A 37 9.17 9.46 -0.80
C ARG A 37 10.05 8.83 -1.86
N LEU A 38 9.48 7.97 -2.71
CA LEU A 38 10.22 7.31 -3.80
C LEU A 38 10.66 8.28 -4.90
N GLN A 39 9.93 9.38 -5.10
CA GLN A 39 10.32 10.44 -6.03
C GLN A 39 11.54 11.22 -5.52
N GLN A 40 11.61 11.48 -4.21
CA GLN A 40 12.73 12.17 -3.57
C GLN A 40 13.94 11.25 -3.39
N ASN A 41 13.71 10.01 -2.95
CA ASN A 41 14.71 8.98 -2.75
C ASN A 41 14.19 7.63 -3.28
N PRO A 42 14.61 7.21 -4.49
CA PRO A 42 14.22 5.92 -5.06
C PRO A 42 14.62 4.68 -4.25
N LEU A 43 15.50 4.84 -3.26
CA LEU A 43 15.97 3.79 -2.35
C LEU A 43 15.44 3.98 -0.92
N ASP A 44 14.36 4.74 -0.74
CA ASP A 44 13.77 4.98 0.58
C ASP A 44 13.35 3.66 1.26
N GLU A 45 14.03 3.32 2.36
CA GLU A 45 13.83 2.08 3.10
C GLU A 45 12.44 1.98 3.72
N LYS A 46 11.82 3.10 4.13
CA LYS A 46 10.46 3.10 4.69
C LYS A 46 9.42 2.75 3.62
N ALA A 47 9.60 3.22 2.39
CA ALA A 47 8.77 2.85 1.26
C ALA A 47 9.00 1.39 0.82
N GLU A 48 10.25 0.92 0.85
CA GLU A 48 10.59 -0.47 0.53
C GLU A 48 10.09 -1.47 1.59
N CYS A 49 10.11 -1.11 2.89
CA CYS A 49 9.55 -1.94 3.97
C CYS A 49 8.04 -2.17 3.85
N ARG A 50 7.32 -1.31 3.14
CA ARG A 50 5.88 -1.50 2.86
C ARG A 50 5.62 -2.48 1.72
N ARG A 51 6.66 -3.05 1.10
CA ARG A 51 6.49 -4.03 0.03
C ARG A 51 6.06 -5.38 0.55
N THR A 52 5.11 -6.01 -0.15
CA THR A 52 4.67 -7.36 0.22
C THR A 52 5.66 -8.41 -0.31
N TYR A 53 6.28 -9.19 0.57
CA TYR A 53 7.26 -10.23 0.19
C TYR A 53 6.64 -11.49 -0.47
N ASN A 54 5.32 -11.72 -0.33
CA ASN A 54 4.72 -13.04 -0.62
C ASN A 54 4.02 -13.17 -2.00
N GLY A 55 4.11 -12.18 -2.88
CA GLY A 55 3.35 -12.16 -4.15
C GLY A 55 4.13 -11.75 -5.40
N GLU A 56 5.41 -11.42 -5.25
CA GLU A 56 6.24 -10.77 -6.28
C GLU A 56 6.78 -11.77 -7.31
N PHE A 57 6.86 -13.06 -6.93
CA PHE A 57 7.33 -14.15 -7.79
C PHE A 57 6.40 -14.45 -8.99
N ARG A 58 5.15 -13.98 -8.97
CA ARG A 58 4.16 -14.29 -10.01
C ARG A 58 4.17 -13.30 -11.19
N LEU A 59 4.86 -12.17 -11.06
CA LEU A 59 4.97 -11.15 -12.09
C LEU A 59 6.31 -10.43 -11.97
N LYS A 60 7.20 -10.64 -12.96
CA LYS A 60 8.53 -10.02 -12.96
C LYS A 60 8.40 -8.50 -12.85
N ASP A 61 9.20 -7.93 -11.96
CA ASP A 61 9.29 -6.48 -11.75
C ASP A 61 7.98 -5.81 -11.30
N CYS A 62 7.09 -6.55 -10.63
CA CYS A 62 5.93 -5.99 -9.94
C CYS A 62 6.24 -5.73 -8.47
N ARG A 63 5.93 -4.52 -7.99
CA ARG A 63 6.01 -4.12 -6.58
C ARG A 63 4.61 -3.86 -6.06
N LYS A 64 4.30 -4.36 -4.87
CA LYS A 64 3.02 -4.10 -4.19
C LYS A 64 3.31 -3.41 -2.87
N TYR A 65 2.67 -2.27 -2.60
CA TYR A 65 2.85 -1.52 -1.37
C TYR A 65 1.59 -1.59 -0.51
N SER A 66 1.74 -1.90 0.78
CA SER A 66 0.63 -1.92 1.74
C SER A 66 0.17 -0.51 2.09
N LEU A 67 -1.16 -0.28 2.07
CA LEU A 67 -1.79 1.01 2.35
C LEU A 67 -2.75 0.97 3.56
N SER A 68 -2.80 -0.11 4.34
CA SER A 68 -3.84 -0.49 5.34
C SER A 68 -5.19 -0.96 4.79
N CYS A 69 -6.01 -1.54 5.67
CA CYS A 69 -7.37 -2.02 5.38
C CYS A 69 -7.45 -3.02 4.20
N GLY A 70 -6.37 -3.77 3.95
CA GLY A 70 -6.28 -4.69 2.81
C GLY A 70 -6.09 -4.01 1.46
N PHE A 71 -5.86 -2.69 1.40
CA PHE A 71 -5.55 -1.97 0.16
C PHE A 71 -4.07 -2.05 -0.20
N ARG A 72 -3.81 -2.05 -1.51
CA ARG A 72 -2.47 -2.07 -2.07
C ARG A 72 -2.31 -1.06 -3.20
N LEU A 73 -1.12 -0.49 -3.31
CA LEU A 73 -0.66 0.25 -4.47
C LEU A 73 0.23 -0.65 -5.32
N ILE A 74 -0.02 -0.70 -6.62
CA ILE A 74 0.74 -1.49 -7.59
C ILE A 74 1.71 -0.61 -8.36
N GLY A 75 3.00 -0.96 -8.26
CA GLY A 75 4.08 -0.40 -9.07
C GLY A 75 4.66 -1.45 -10.01
N LEU A 76 5.04 -1.04 -11.21
CA LEU A 76 5.75 -1.85 -12.18
C LEU A 76 7.11 -1.21 -12.46
N LYS A 77 8.18 -1.94 -12.14
CA LYS A 77 9.53 -1.52 -12.51
C LYS A 77 9.77 -1.89 -13.97
N ARG A 78 10.13 -0.92 -14.79
CA ARG A 78 10.43 -1.10 -16.21
C ARG A 78 11.67 -0.29 -16.56
N GLU A 79 12.73 -0.99 -16.92
CA GLU A 79 14.04 -0.38 -17.19
C GLU A 79 14.46 0.53 -16.02
N ASN A 80 14.47 1.85 -16.26
CA ASN A 80 14.86 2.88 -15.34
C ASN A 80 13.65 3.69 -14.81
N ARG A 81 12.43 3.12 -14.90
CA ARG A 81 11.17 3.72 -14.45
C ARG A 81 10.46 2.82 -13.43
N LEU A 82 9.79 3.42 -12.45
CA LEU A 82 8.82 2.76 -11.58
C LEU A 82 7.44 3.39 -11.84
N ILE A 83 6.57 2.63 -12.47
CA ILE A 83 5.25 3.09 -12.93
C ILE A 83 4.18 2.63 -11.94
N PHE A 84 3.55 3.56 -11.23
CA PHE A 84 2.37 3.27 -10.43
C PHE A 84 1.13 3.18 -11.32
N THR A 85 0.38 2.08 -11.19
CA THR A 85 -0.63 1.70 -12.19
C THR A 85 -2.02 1.45 -11.62
N TYR A 86 -2.11 0.99 -10.38
CA TYR A 86 -3.39 0.60 -9.79
C TYR A 86 -3.40 0.72 -8.27
N ILE A 87 -4.54 1.07 -7.70
CA ILE A 87 -4.81 1.10 -6.26
C ILE A 87 -6.16 0.44 -5.98
N GLY A 88 -6.19 -0.51 -5.05
CA GLY A 88 -7.42 -1.23 -4.75
C GLY A 88 -7.26 -2.22 -3.61
N SER A 89 -8.29 -3.02 -3.37
CA SER A 89 -8.25 -4.10 -2.40
C SER A 89 -7.27 -5.20 -2.81
N HIS A 90 -6.98 -6.11 -1.87
CA HIS A 90 -6.21 -7.33 -2.10
C HIS A 90 -6.61 -8.04 -3.41
N ASP A 91 -7.90 -8.29 -3.55
CA ASP A 91 -8.47 -9.10 -4.63
C ASP A 91 -8.54 -8.33 -5.94
N ASP A 92 -8.87 -7.04 -5.87
CA ASP A 92 -8.89 -6.17 -7.05
C ASP A 92 -7.49 -6.04 -7.67
N CYS A 93 -6.48 -5.86 -6.82
CA CYS A 93 -5.09 -5.84 -7.26
C CYS A 93 -4.66 -7.16 -7.90
N GLN A 94 -5.10 -8.29 -7.35
CA GLN A 94 -4.80 -9.61 -7.90
C GLN A 94 -5.46 -9.79 -9.28
N ARG A 95 -6.75 -9.45 -9.40
CA ARG A 95 -7.48 -9.47 -10.68
C ARG A 95 -6.87 -8.53 -11.70
N TRP A 96 -6.46 -7.33 -11.28
CA TRP A 96 -5.81 -6.37 -12.16
C TRP A 96 -4.52 -6.95 -12.75
N ILE A 97 -3.68 -7.59 -11.94
CA ILE A 97 -2.45 -8.23 -12.41
C ILE A 97 -2.76 -9.34 -13.42
N GLU A 98 -3.74 -10.19 -13.14
CA GLU A 98 -4.13 -11.29 -14.03
C GLU A 98 -4.63 -10.78 -15.38
N ASN A 99 -5.49 -9.75 -15.38
CA ASN A 99 -6.04 -9.17 -16.59
C ASN A 99 -5.02 -8.40 -17.44
N ASN A 100 -3.97 -7.86 -16.82
CA ASN A 100 -2.99 -7.03 -17.51
C ASN A 100 -1.67 -7.75 -17.78
N ARG A 101 -1.53 -9.02 -17.40
CA ARG A 101 -0.29 -9.81 -17.46
C ARG A 101 0.39 -9.77 -18.84
N SER A 102 -0.38 -9.79 -19.93
CA SER A 102 0.14 -9.82 -21.30
C SER A 102 0.44 -8.45 -21.90
N CYS A 103 0.05 -7.35 -21.26
CA CYS A 103 0.15 -5.99 -21.82
C CYS A 103 0.87 -5.00 -20.88
N LEU A 104 1.58 -5.49 -19.86
CA LEU A 104 2.25 -4.63 -18.87
C LEU A 104 3.30 -3.68 -19.47
N ASP A 105 3.91 -4.08 -20.58
CA ASP A 105 4.97 -3.30 -21.23
C ASP A 105 4.43 -2.15 -22.09
N ALA A 106 3.12 -2.16 -22.40
CA ALA A 106 2.44 -1.14 -23.19
C ALA A 106 1.70 -0.11 -22.33
N ILE A 107 1.92 -0.09 -21.01
CA ILE A 107 1.22 0.84 -20.11
C ILE A 107 1.72 2.26 -20.36
N GLU A 108 0.85 3.09 -20.92
CA GLU A 108 1.07 4.52 -21.03
C GLU A 108 1.18 5.14 -19.64
N SER A 109 2.26 5.89 -19.43
CA SER A 109 2.54 6.54 -18.16
C SER A 109 3.23 7.88 -18.38
N VAL A 110 3.00 8.78 -17.43
CA VAL A 110 3.63 10.11 -17.40
C VAL A 110 4.52 10.21 -16.16
N PRO A 111 5.63 10.96 -16.22
CA PRO A 111 6.43 11.25 -15.04
C PRO A 111 5.55 11.86 -13.95
N LEU A 112 5.81 11.47 -12.70
CA LEU A 112 5.17 12.09 -11.56
C LEU A 112 5.61 13.55 -11.48
N SER A 113 4.66 14.49 -11.38
CA SER A 113 4.97 15.91 -11.33
C SER A 113 5.87 16.23 -10.12
N PRO A 114 6.85 17.14 -10.21
CA PRO A 114 7.57 17.63 -9.03
C PRO A 114 6.63 18.25 -7.99
N ASP A 115 5.51 18.81 -8.45
CA ASP A 115 4.44 19.36 -7.62
C ASP A 115 3.49 18.28 -7.09
N PHE A 116 3.83 16.99 -7.24
CA PHE A 116 3.17 15.88 -6.56
C PHE A 116 3.52 15.93 -5.06
N VAL A 117 3.11 17.02 -4.44
CA VAL A 117 2.97 17.18 -3.01
C VAL A 117 1.54 16.72 -2.77
N GLY A 118 1.36 15.42 -2.53
CA GLY A 118 0.27 15.03 -1.64
C GLY A 118 0.37 15.95 -0.42
N ARG A 119 -0.75 16.37 0.18
CA ARG A 119 -0.76 17.30 1.33
C ARG A 119 -0.13 16.69 2.62
N ALA A 120 1.00 16.00 2.47
CA ALA A 120 1.87 15.39 3.45
C ALA A 120 3.00 16.34 3.90
N ALA A 121 3.06 17.59 3.42
CA ALA A 121 3.87 18.63 4.03
C ALA A 121 3.17 19.16 5.29
N GLY A 122 3.14 18.31 6.32
CA GLY A 122 2.54 18.56 7.62
C GLY A 122 3.02 17.51 8.61
N GLN A 123 4.23 17.75 9.15
CA GLN A 123 4.84 17.11 10.32
C GLN A 123 5.45 15.70 10.15
N GLU A 124 6.68 15.65 9.62
CA GLU A 124 7.72 14.88 10.31
C GLU A 124 8.53 15.90 11.11
N SER A 125 8.18 16.10 12.39
CA SER A 125 9.00 16.87 13.32
C SER A 125 9.83 15.85 14.09
N ASP A 126 11.14 15.90 13.88
CA ASP A 126 12.11 15.37 14.82
C ASP A 126 11.82 15.97 16.20
N ASN A 127 11.34 15.16 17.13
CA ASN A 127 11.40 15.48 18.56
C ASN A 127 11.39 14.18 19.35
N GLU A 128 12.59 13.78 19.76
CA GLU A 128 12.78 13.01 20.98
C GLU A 128 12.24 13.82 22.17
N ALA A 129 11.54 13.12 23.06
CA ALA A 129 11.08 13.51 24.41
C ALA A 129 9.66 14.10 24.57
N VAL A 130 8.92 13.39 25.44
CA VAL A 130 7.73 13.77 26.23
C VAL A 130 6.34 13.53 25.62
N HIS A 131 5.94 12.26 25.69
CA HIS A 131 4.66 11.74 26.20
C HIS A 131 3.52 12.76 26.43
N GLN A 132 2.49 12.76 25.55
CA GLN A 132 1.08 12.53 25.88
C GLN A 132 0.15 12.70 24.65
N ALA A 133 -0.61 11.64 24.37
CA ALA A 133 -1.89 11.63 23.66
C ALA A 133 -1.95 12.13 22.20
N THR A 134 -1.22 11.46 21.31
CA THR A 134 -1.61 11.38 19.88
C THR A 134 -1.51 9.91 19.48
N HIS A 135 -2.65 9.29 19.17
CA HIS A 135 -2.78 7.86 18.88
C HIS A 135 -2.02 7.49 17.59
N HIS A 136 -0.72 7.21 17.75
CA HIS A 136 0.14 6.63 16.74
C HIS A 136 -0.18 5.14 16.67
N PHE A 137 -1.28 4.78 16.00
CA PHE A 137 -1.51 3.38 15.67
C PHE A 137 -0.46 2.97 14.63
N SER A 138 0.70 2.51 15.08
CA SER A 138 1.52 1.60 14.28
C SER A 138 0.64 0.40 13.90
N GLU A 139 0.85 -0.17 12.72
CA GLU A 139 0.16 -1.43 12.34
C GLU A 139 0.36 -2.49 13.43
N ASP A 140 1.50 -2.45 14.12
CA ASP A 140 1.81 -3.25 15.29
C ASP A 140 0.83 -3.04 16.47
N GLU A 141 0.40 -1.82 16.80
CA GLU A 141 -0.53 -1.59 17.93
C GLU A 141 -1.95 -2.11 17.63
N TYR A 142 -2.44 -1.91 16.40
CA TYR A 142 -3.75 -2.44 16.01
C TYR A 142 -3.73 -3.97 15.89
N GLU A 143 -2.67 -4.54 15.31
CA GLU A 143 -2.50 -6.00 15.26
C GLU A 143 -2.30 -6.59 16.67
N THR A 144 -1.59 -5.90 17.56
CA THR A 144 -1.42 -6.33 18.96
C THR A 144 -2.75 -6.28 19.71
N GLN A 145 -3.51 -5.18 19.63
CA GLN A 145 -4.84 -5.10 20.25
C GLN A 145 -5.82 -6.12 19.68
N LEU A 146 -5.72 -6.43 18.38
CA LEU A 146 -6.52 -7.45 17.74
C LEU A 146 -6.10 -8.85 18.23
N MET A 147 -4.80 -9.14 18.34
CA MET A 147 -4.30 -10.41 18.89
C MET A 147 -4.66 -10.59 20.37
N GLU A 148 -4.68 -9.52 21.16
CA GLU A 148 -5.13 -9.55 22.56
C GLU A 148 -6.62 -9.92 22.71
N GLN A 149 -7.43 -9.66 21.68
CA GLN A 149 -8.87 -9.96 21.65
C GLN A 149 -9.21 -11.28 20.91
N VAL A 150 -8.24 -11.90 20.25
CA VAL A 150 -8.40 -13.20 19.58
C VAL A 150 -8.03 -14.30 20.56
N ASP A 151 -9.04 -14.87 21.20
CA ASP A 151 -8.87 -16.05 22.05
C ASP A 151 -9.12 -17.36 21.28
N GLU A 152 -8.72 -18.49 21.89
CA GLU A 152 -8.86 -19.81 21.29
C GLU A 152 -10.33 -20.21 21.09
N HIS A 153 -11.25 -19.66 21.91
CA HIS A 153 -12.68 -19.91 21.80
C HIS A 153 -13.26 -19.29 20.54
N LEU A 154 -12.93 -18.02 20.27
CA LEU A 154 -13.33 -17.28 19.08
C LEU A 154 -12.78 -17.92 17.80
N LEU A 155 -11.54 -18.39 17.82
CA LEU A 155 -10.95 -19.11 16.68
C LEU A 155 -11.69 -20.42 16.40
N ARG A 156 -12.09 -21.16 17.43
CA ARG A 156 -12.88 -22.40 17.29
C ARG A 156 -14.31 -22.13 16.80
N GLU A 157 -14.91 -20.99 17.13
CA GLU A 157 -16.22 -20.60 16.60
C GLU A 157 -16.18 -20.18 15.13
N VAL A 158 -15.16 -19.43 14.71
CA VAL A 158 -15.03 -18.94 13.32
C VAL A 158 -14.48 -20.01 12.39
N PHE A 159 -13.59 -20.87 12.89
CA PHE A 159 -12.93 -21.94 12.13
C PHE A 159 -13.21 -23.34 12.70
N PRO A 160 -14.48 -23.77 12.81
CA PRO A 160 -14.85 -25.01 13.48
C PRO A 160 -14.29 -26.27 12.79
N ALA A 161 -13.91 -26.18 11.52
CA ALA A 161 -13.30 -27.28 10.77
C ALA A 161 -11.86 -27.62 11.22
N PHE A 162 -11.15 -26.66 11.85
CA PHE A 162 -9.77 -26.85 12.31
C PHE A 162 -9.68 -27.22 13.80
N ALA A 163 -10.79 -27.12 14.54
CA ALA A 163 -10.87 -27.41 15.98
C ALA A 163 -11.07 -28.91 16.30
N ARG A 164 -11.08 -29.79 15.28
CA ARG A 164 -11.23 -31.24 15.48
C ARG A 164 -9.86 -31.89 15.62
N GLU A 165 -9.27 -31.76 16.80
CA GLU A 165 -8.23 -32.70 17.20
C GLU A 165 -8.84 -34.10 17.30
N SER A 166 -8.15 -35.04 16.66
CA SER A 166 -8.47 -36.45 16.67
C SER A 166 -8.16 -37.03 18.04
N VAL A 167 -9.19 -37.47 18.77
CA VAL A 167 -9.12 -38.58 19.72
C VAL A 167 -10.39 -39.41 19.56
#